data_AF-A0A5J4XUA9-F1
#
_entry.id   AF-A0A5J4XUA9-F1
#
_cell.length_a   1.000
_cell.length_b   1.000
_cell.length_c   1.000
_cell.angle_alpha   90.00
_cell.angle_beta   90.00
_cell.angle_gamma   90.00
#
_symmetry.space_group_name_H-M   'P 1'
#
loop_
_entity.id
_entity.type
_entity.pdbx_description
1 polymer ?
#
loop_
_entity_poly.entity_id
_entity_poly.type
_entity_poly.pdbx_seq_one_letter_code
_entity_poly.pdbx_strand_id
1 'polypeptide(L)'
;MHEPHADIQPRLVCLPRKDFAPLKFAQLDSMPSDLARLTIIFCVLLAIESVTAGQSDSVYDDIASSLPWMQRIRRDLHKIPELKYTESKTSTLLRKQLDALDIPYQHPFAKHGIVATLGSGKAPCMALRTDMDALPIPEELDVPYKSTHPGLMHACGHDAHMTMLLGAAKYLKAHEAELQGTVKLLFQPAEEGGAGAKVMVDEGAMQGVSAVFGLHVWPTAPSGTIQTRIGTLMAGTDKFLIRVTGISGHGGTPHLVRDSVVAGAAIVMNLQPLISRETDPAQGGIVGITLINSGMYLATADVTL
;
A
#
# COMPACT_ATOMS: atom_id res chain seq x y z
N MET A 1 16.45 6.12 -45.01
CA MET A 1 15.15 5.81 -44.35
C MET A 1 15.43 5.28 -42.97
N HIS A 2 15.47 6.16 -41.97
CA HIS A 2 15.29 5.80 -40.57
C HIS A 2 14.66 7.03 -39.93
N GLU A 3 13.39 6.90 -39.55
CA GLU A 3 12.70 7.90 -38.74
C GLU A 3 13.28 7.88 -37.32
N PRO A 4 13.43 9.04 -36.66
CA PRO A 4 13.85 9.10 -35.27
C PRO A 4 12.68 8.76 -34.35
N HIS A 5 12.93 7.89 -33.37
CA HIS A 5 12.04 7.62 -32.26
C HIS A 5 11.78 8.91 -31.47
N ALA A 6 10.50 9.25 -31.30
CA ALA A 6 10.07 10.37 -30.48
C ALA A 6 10.40 10.09 -29.01
N ASP A 7 11.25 10.94 -28.45
CA ASP A 7 11.69 10.97 -27.07
C ASP A 7 10.54 11.43 -26.16
N ILE A 8 9.85 10.50 -25.49
CA ILE A 8 8.77 10.79 -24.55
C ILE A 8 9.38 11.05 -23.17
N GLN A 9 9.69 12.31 -22.90
CA GLN A 9 10.05 12.80 -21.56
C GLN A 9 8.90 12.55 -20.58
N PRO A 10 9.10 11.87 -19.44
CA PRO A 10 8.06 11.66 -18.44
C PRO A 10 7.74 12.96 -17.71
N ARG A 11 6.60 13.59 -18.04
CA ARG A 11 6.04 14.69 -17.25
C ARG A 11 5.25 14.12 -16.08
N LEU A 12 5.59 14.53 -14.86
CA LEU A 12 4.67 14.47 -13.71
C LEU A 12 3.45 15.32 -14.09
N VAL A 13 2.30 14.68 -14.34
CA VAL A 13 1.07 15.40 -14.62
C VAL A 13 0.45 15.81 -13.29
N CYS A 14 0.92 16.94 -12.74
CA CYS A 14 0.07 17.75 -11.87
C CYS A 14 -0.98 18.39 -12.79
N LEU A 15 -2.20 17.85 -12.82
CA LEU A 15 -3.30 18.42 -13.60
C LEU A 15 -3.50 19.89 -13.18
N PRO A 16 -3.20 20.89 -14.03
CA PRO A 16 -3.50 22.27 -13.75
C PRO A 16 -5.01 22.49 -13.93
N ARG A 17 -5.57 23.29 -13.03
CA ARG A 17 -6.99 23.64 -12.86
C ARG A 17 -7.66 24.39 -14.04
N LYS A 18 -7.28 24.16 -15.31
CA LYS A 18 -7.58 25.08 -16.43
C LYS A 18 -8.63 24.66 -17.46
N ASP A 19 -9.30 23.51 -17.33
CA ASP A 19 -10.44 23.18 -18.20
C ASP A 19 -11.82 23.36 -17.54
N PHE A 20 -11.91 24.08 -16.43
CA PHE A 20 -13.18 24.53 -15.86
C PHE A 20 -13.31 26.05 -15.98
N ALA A 21 -14.08 26.52 -16.96
CA ALA A 21 -14.52 27.91 -17.05
C ALA A 21 -15.46 28.28 -15.87
N PRO A 22 -15.55 29.56 -15.48
CA PRO A 22 -15.40 29.97 -14.08
C PRO A 22 -16.73 30.06 -13.30
N LEU A 23 -16.78 29.41 -12.14
CA LEU A 23 -17.59 29.91 -11.03
C LEU A 23 -16.82 31.06 -10.37
N LYS A 24 -17.43 32.25 -10.42
CA LYS A 24 -16.84 33.51 -9.97
C LYS A 24 -16.44 33.42 -8.50
N PHE A 25 -15.14 33.64 -8.26
CA PHE A 25 -14.54 33.88 -6.94
C PHE A 25 -15.04 35.21 -6.37
N ALA A 26 -15.93 35.14 -5.39
CA ALA A 26 -16.10 36.16 -4.36
C ALA A 26 -17.02 35.60 -3.25
N GLN A 27 -16.45 34.80 -2.32
CA GLN A 27 -16.94 34.53 -0.95
C GLN A 27 -16.25 33.28 -0.38
N LEU A 28 -14.93 33.33 -0.17
CA LEU A 28 -14.16 32.22 0.40
C LEU A 28 -13.17 32.69 1.48
N ASP A 29 -13.56 33.73 2.24
CA ASP A 29 -12.80 34.23 3.41
C ASP A 29 -13.37 33.76 4.76
N SER A 30 -14.34 32.84 4.76
CA SER A 30 -14.83 32.26 6.01
C SER A 30 -15.35 30.84 5.80
N MET A 31 -14.51 29.83 6.03
CA MET A 31 -14.86 28.61 6.79
C MET A 31 -13.67 27.64 6.94
N PRO A 32 -13.55 26.90 8.07
CA PRO A 32 -12.35 26.12 8.40
C PRO A 32 -12.46 24.61 8.07
N SER A 33 -11.30 24.01 7.75
CA SER A 33 -10.95 22.57 7.89
C SER A 33 -11.47 21.50 6.91
N ASP A 34 -11.89 21.85 5.68
CA ASP A 34 -12.42 20.88 4.71
C ASP A 34 -11.57 20.68 3.44
N LEU A 35 -10.38 20.08 3.59
CA LEU A 35 -9.58 19.63 2.45
C LEU A 35 -9.29 18.12 2.46
N ALA A 36 -9.40 17.45 3.62
CA ALA A 36 -9.31 15.99 3.71
C ALA A 36 -10.57 15.27 3.15
N ARG A 37 -11.69 15.99 3.04
CA ARG A 37 -12.97 15.48 2.51
C ARG A 37 -12.93 15.26 0.99
N LEU A 38 -12.11 16.01 0.25
CA LEU A 38 -12.07 15.95 -1.22
C LEU A 38 -11.33 14.73 -1.79
N THR A 39 -10.44 14.08 -1.04
CA THR A 39 -9.55 13.02 -1.59
C THR A 39 -10.17 11.63 -1.53
N ILE A 40 -10.89 11.29 -0.45
CA ILE A 40 -11.52 9.98 -0.28
C ILE A 40 -12.75 9.86 -1.21
N ILE A 41 -13.41 10.98 -1.46
CA ILE A 41 -14.65 11.05 -2.24
C ILE A 41 -14.36 10.97 -3.74
N PHE A 42 -13.24 11.52 -4.23
CA PHE A 42 -12.90 11.50 -5.66
C PHE A 42 -12.55 10.10 -6.20
N CYS A 43 -11.98 9.20 -5.38
CA CYS A 43 -11.65 7.84 -5.82
C CYS A 43 -12.88 6.91 -5.85
N VAL A 44 -13.84 7.16 -4.97
CA VAL A 44 -15.15 6.52 -5.00
C VAL A 44 -15.97 7.09 -6.17
N LEU A 45 -15.91 8.41 -6.40
CA LEU A 45 -16.54 9.07 -7.54
C LEU A 45 -15.98 8.66 -8.91
N LEU A 46 -14.68 8.42 -9.10
CA LEU A 46 -14.18 7.95 -10.41
C LEU A 46 -14.60 6.49 -10.72
N ALA A 47 -14.69 5.65 -9.69
CA ALA A 47 -15.25 4.30 -9.84
C ALA A 47 -16.76 4.36 -10.11
N ILE A 48 -17.46 5.28 -9.46
CA ILE A 48 -18.91 5.49 -9.59
C ILE A 48 -19.28 6.19 -10.89
N GLU A 49 -18.57 7.23 -11.35
CA GLU A 49 -18.84 7.94 -12.62
C GLU A 49 -18.67 7.03 -13.84
N SER A 50 -17.86 5.98 -13.74
CA SER A 50 -17.76 4.94 -14.78
C SER A 50 -18.95 3.98 -14.81
N VAL A 51 -19.85 4.03 -13.80
CA VAL A 51 -20.96 3.08 -13.59
C VAL A 51 -22.32 3.76 -13.36
N THR A 52 -22.37 5.04 -12.95
CA THR A 52 -23.62 5.76 -12.64
C THR A 52 -23.72 7.08 -13.41
N ALA A 53 -24.89 7.31 -13.99
CA ALA A 53 -25.20 8.55 -14.69
C ALA A 53 -25.67 9.60 -13.68
N GLY A 54 -24.78 10.52 -13.32
CA GLY A 54 -25.09 11.83 -12.75
C GLY A 54 -25.61 11.84 -11.31
N GLN A 55 -24.74 12.10 -10.34
CA GLN A 55 -25.08 12.65 -9.02
C GLN A 55 -23.79 12.97 -8.23
N SER A 56 -23.36 14.23 -8.18
CA SER A 56 -22.15 14.62 -7.42
C SER A 56 -22.44 14.98 -5.96
N ASP A 57 -23.56 15.65 -5.67
CA ASP A 57 -23.75 16.30 -4.37
C ASP A 57 -24.25 15.34 -3.26
N SER A 58 -25.04 14.32 -3.62
CA SER A 58 -25.57 13.31 -2.67
C SER A 58 -24.46 12.43 -2.08
N VAL A 59 -23.41 12.14 -2.85
CA VAL A 59 -22.28 11.30 -2.42
C VAL A 59 -21.51 11.92 -1.26
N TYR A 60 -21.31 13.24 -1.30
CA TYR A 60 -20.60 13.96 -0.25
C TYR A 60 -21.34 13.89 1.08
N ASP A 61 -22.65 14.09 1.06
CA ASP A 61 -23.48 14.09 2.26
C ASP A 61 -23.56 12.69 2.88
N ASP A 62 -23.70 11.65 2.07
CA ASP A 62 -23.72 10.25 2.53
C ASP A 62 -22.40 9.85 3.20
N ILE A 63 -21.27 10.21 2.59
CA ILE A 63 -19.94 9.92 3.17
C ILE A 63 -19.71 10.78 4.41
N ALA A 64 -20.08 12.07 4.38
CA ALA A 64 -19.95 12.97 5.52
C ALA A 64 -20.70 12.45 6.76
N SER A 65 -21.92 11.93 6.56
CA SER A 65 -22.71 11.31 7.64
C SER A 65 -22.03 10.08 8.25
N SER A 66 -21.18 9.40 7.48
CA SER A 66 -20.45 8.20 7.89
C SER A 66 -19.09 8.49 8.54
N LEU A 67 -18.59 9.73 8.48
CA LEU A 67 -17.28 10.11 9.03
C LEU A 67 -17.08 9.73 10.50
N PRO A 68 -18.04 9.97 11.42
CA PRO A 68 -17.85 9.58 12.83
C PRO A 68 -17.68 8.06 13.00
N TRP A 69 -18.37 7.26 12.19
CA TRP A 69 -18.24 5.80 12.19
C TRP A 69 -16.89 5.35 11.62
N MET A 70 -16.46 5.93 10.51
CA MET A 70 -15.13 5.67 9.92
C MET A 70 -14.00 6.04 10.87
N GLN A 71 -14.06 7.21 11.51
CA GLN A 71 -13.06 7.63 12.50
C GLN A 71 -12.96 6.65 13.67
N ARG A 72 -14.09 6.12 14.16
CA ARG A 72 -14.09 5.09 15.20
C ARG A 72 -13.41 3.81 14.72
N ILE A 73 -13.78 3.30 13.54
CA ILE A 73 -13.18 2.10 12.96
C ILE A 73 -11.68 2.26 12.78
N ARG A 74 -11.22 3.37 12.20
CA ARG A 74 -9.79 3.64 12.00
C ARG A 74 -9.03 3.60 13.32
N ARG A 75 -9.58 4.22 14.37
CA ARG A 75 -9.00 4.21 15.71
C ARG A 75 -9.05 2.81 16.35
N ASP A 76 -10.12 2.06 16.12
CA ASP A 76 -10.24 0.69 16.62
C ASP A 76 -9.22 -0.25 15.97
N LEU A 77 -9.01 -0.12 14.66
CA LEU A 77 -7.96 -0.81 13.91
C LEU A 77 -6.56 -0.38 14.36
N HIS A 78 -6.32 0.93 14.55
CA HIS A 78 -5.03 1.46 15.01
C HIS A 78 -4.59 0.89 16.36
N LYS A 79 -5.56 0.58 17.24
CA LYS A 79 -5.29 -0.02 18.56
C LYS A 79 -4.84 -1.48 18.48
N ILE A 80 -5.09 -2.20 17.39
CA ILE A 80 -4.83 -3.64 17.26
C ILE A 80 -3.90 -4.01 16.09
N PRO A 81 -2.73 -3.36 15.93
CA PRO A 81 -1.83 -3.65 14.82
C PRO A 81 -1.34 -5.10 14.90
N GLU A 82 -1.44 -5.84 13.80
CA GLU A 82 -1.02 -7.25 13.70
C GLU A 82 -0.04 -7.40 12.54
N LEU A 83 1.00 -8.22 12.71
CA LEU A 83 2.00 -8.45 11.69
C LEU A 83 1.43 -9.28 10.53
N LYS A 84 2.13 -9.25 9.40
CA LYS A 84 1.83 -10.08 8.24
C LYS A 84 1.47 -11.52 8.62
N TYR A 85 0.36 -12.01 8.08
CA TYR A 85 -0.20 -13.35 8.30
C TYR A 85 -0.65 -13.66 9.75
N THR A 86 -0.75 -12.66 10.61
CA THR A 86 -1.25 -12.79 11.99
C THR A 86 -2.46 -11.89 12.27
N GLU A 87 -3.08 -11.32 11.24
CA GLU A 87 -4.13 -10.29 11.26
C GLU A 87 -5.51 -10.83 11.68
N SER A 88 -5.55 -11.72 12.67
CA SER A 88 -6.76 -12.41 13.10
C SER A 88 -7.79 -11.47 13.74
N LYS A 89 -7.36 -10.55 14.61
CA LYS A 89 -8.27 -9.59 15.25
C LYS A 89 -8.73 -8.54 14.25
N THR A 90 -7.83 -8.05 13.40
CA THR A 90 -8.12 -7.11 12.32
C THR A 90 -9.13 -7.69 11.34
N SER A 91 -8.90 -8.91 10.85
CA SER A 91 -9.85 -9.64 9.99
C SER A 91 -11.21 -9.83 10.66
N THR A 92 -11.23 -10.18 11.94
CA THR A 92 -12.48 -10.34 12.70
C THR A 92 -13.25 -9.02 12.83
N LEU A 93 -12.55 -7.91 13.06
CA LEU A 93 -13.17 -6.58 13.12
C LEU A 93 -13.77 -6.20 11.77
N LEU A 94 -13.04 -6.39 10.68
CA LEU A 94 -13.50 -6.12 9.31
C LEU A 94 -14.75 -6.95 8.97
N ARG A 95 -14.71 -8.26 9.22
CA ARG A 95 -15.87 -9.15 9.00
C ARG A 95 -17.08 -8.70 9.80
N LYS A 96 -16.91 -8.31 11.07
CA LYS A 96 -18.00 -7.74 11.88
C LYS A 96 -18.61 -6.48 11.25
N GLN A 97 -17.80 -5.62 10.63
CA GLN A 97 -18.34 -4.44 9.93
C GLN A 97 -19.07 -4.82 8.64
N LEU A 98 -18.56 -5.79 7.88
CA LEU A 98 -19.23 -6.31 6.68
C LEU A 98 -20.56 -6.99 7.03
N ASP A 99 -20.59 -7.80 8.09
CA ASP A 99 -21.82 -8.42 8.62
C ASP A 99 -22.84 -7.34 9.02
N ALA A 100 -22.41 -6.28 9.72
CA ALA A 100 -23.28 -5.18 10.13
C ALA A 100 -23.80 -4.32 8.97
N LEU A 101 -23.18 -4.41 7.80
CA LEU A 101 -23.60 -3.75 6.56
C LEU A 101 -24.40 -4.69 5.64
N ASP A 102 -24.65 -5.94 6.05
CA ASP A 102 -25.26 -6.97 5.21
C ASP A 102 -24.53 -7.18 3.87
N ILE A 103 -23.19 -7.17 3.91
CA ILE A 103 -22.32 -7.38 2.74
C ILE A 103 -21.77 -8.81 2.78
N PRO A 104 -22.11 -9.67 1.80
CA PRO A 104 -21.59 -11.03 1.76
C PRO A 104 -20.10 -11.05 1.40
N TYR A 105 -19.36 -11.97 2.02
CA TYR A 105 -17.93 -12.15 1.78
C TYR A 105 -17.49 -13.60 1.85
N GLN A 106 -16.32 -13.85 1.26
CA GLN A 106 -15.58 -15.11 1.36
C GLN A 106 -14.34 -14.90 2.24
N HIS A 107 -14.09 -15.87 3.11
CA HIS A 107 -12.97 -15.92 4.05
C HIS A 107 -12.72 -17.39 4.44
N PRO A 108 -11.47 -17.84 4.63
CA PRO A 108 -10.23 -17.07 4.53
C PRO A 108 -9.61 -17.04 3.12
N PHE A 109 -9.01 -15.90 2.79
CA PHE A 109 -7.98 -15.79 1.76
C PHE A 109 -6.64 -15.47 2.43
N ALA A 110 -5.51 -16.02 1.99
CA ALA A 110 -4.18 -15.73 2.51
C ALA A 110 -4.15 -15.73 4.06
N LYS A 111 -4.79 -16.75 4.67
CA LYS A 111 -5.10 -16.92 6.11
C LYS A 111 -6.12 -15.95 6.71
N HIS A 112 -6.00 -14.65 6.47
CA HIS A 112 -6.81 -13.62 7.15
C HIS A 112 -7.51 -12.62 6.24
N GLY A 113 -7.20 -12.63 4.95
CA GLY A 113 -7.84 -11.83 3.92
C GLY A 113 -9.32 -12.16 3.71
N ILE A 114 -10.00 -11.18 3.10
CA ILE A 114 -11.44 -11.18 2.87
C ILE A 114 -11.70 -10.68 1.46
N VAL A 115 -12.61 -11.35 0.75
CA VAL A 115 -13.15 -10.90 -0.53
C VAL A 115 -14.65 -10.71 -0.36
N ALA A 116 -15.10 -9.46 -0.26
CA ALA A 116 -16.53 -9.11 -0.21
C ALA A 116 -17.04 -8.75 -1.60
N THR A 117 -18.32 -9.02 -1.88
CA THR A 117 -18.91 -8.79 -3.21
C THR A 117 -20.21 -8.01 -3.09
N LEU A 118 -20.36 -6.98 -3.92
CA LEU A 118 -21.56 -6.15 -4.06
C LEU A 118 -22.03 -6.13 -5.52
N GLY A 119 -23.33 -5.91 -5.72
CA GLY A 119 -23.97 -5.78 -7.02
C GLY A 119 -24.46 -7.12 -7.60
N SER A 120 -24.47 -7.22 -8.92
CA SER A 120 -25.17 -8.27 -9.65
C SER A 120 -24.47 -9.63 -9.72
N GLY A 121 -23.18 -9.70 -9.35
CA GLY A 121 -22.33 -10.88 -9.59
C GLY A 121 -21.97 -11.10 -11.07
N LYS A 122 -22.34 -10.18 -11.96
CA LYS A 122 -22.06 -10.20 -13.41
C LYS A 122 -21.00 -9.16 -13.79
N ALA A 123 -20.46 -9.30 -14.99
CA ALA A 123 -19.55 -8.31 -15.57
C ALA A 123 -20.27 -6.97 -15.85
N PRO A 124 -19.56 -5.83 -15.84
CA PRO A 124 -18.15 -5.69 -15.47
C PRO A 124 -17.91 -5.90 -13.97
N CYS A 125 -16.75 -6.43 -13.60
CA CYS A 125 -16.36 -6.59 -12.21
C CYS A 125 -15.14 -5.71 -11.91
N MET A 126 -15.30 -4.75 -11.02
CA MET A 126 -14.21 -3.89 -10.55
C MET A 126 -13.80 -4.31 -9.13
N ALA A 127 -12.50 -4.28 -8.83
CA ALA A 127 -12.01 -4.55 -7.49
C ALA A 127 -11.45 -3.30 -6.82
N LEU A 128 -11.77 -3.11 -5.56
CA LEU A 128 -11.18 -2.08 -4.69
C LEU A 128 -10.35 -2.80 -3.63
N ARG A 129 -9.05 -2.50 -3.55
CA ARG A 129 -8.08 -3.18 -2.68
C ARG A 129 -7.62 -2.29 -1.54
N THR A 130 -7.52 -2.89 -0.35
CA THR A 130 -6.78 -2.39 0.80
C THR A 130 -5.83 -3.46 1.32
N ASP A 131 -4.71 -3.05 1.91
CA ASP A 131 -3.85 -3.85 2.78
C ASP A 131 -4.37 -3.84 4.24
N MET A 132 -3.83 -4.72 5.08
CA MET A 132 -4.33 -4.96 6.46
C MET A 132 -3.24 -5.03 7.52
N ASP A 133 -2.01 -5.41 7.18
CA ASP A 133 -0.95 -5.68 8.15
C ASP A 133 -0.33 -4.40 8.73
N ALA A 134 0.34 -4.56 9.85
CA ALA A 134 1.09 -3.52 10.54
C ALA A 134 2.59 -3.83 10.55
N LEU A 135 3.38 -2.93 11.14
CA LEU A 135 4.84 -3.00 11.19
C LEU A 135 5.36 -3.24 12.62
N PRO A 136 6.54 -3.88 12.78
CA PRO A 136 7.21 -4.07 14.06
C PRO A 136 7.95 -2.80 14.51
N ILE A 137 7.19 -1.71 14.67
CA ILE A 137 7.68 -0.40 15.07
C ILE A 137 6.95 0.03 16.35
N PRO A 138 7.66 0.41 17.43
CA PRO A 138 7.04 0.97 18.61
C PRO A 138 6.32 2.29 18.29
N GLU A 139 5.06 2.43 18.71
CA GLU A 139 4.33 3.69 18.58
C GLU A 139 4.77 4.70 19.65
N GLU A 140 5.36 5.80 19.23
CA GLU A 140 5.82 6.88 20.13
C GLU A 140 4.73 7.93 20.40
N LEU A 141 3.73 8.03 19.54
CA LEU A 141 2.65 9.01 19.69
C LEU A 141 1.87 8.76 20.99
N ASP A 142 1.47 9.85 21.64
CA ASP A 142 0.59 9.84 22.80
C ASP A 142 -0.81 10.29 22.36
N VAL A 143 -1.60 9.31 21.88
CA VAL A 143 -2.95 9.53 21.38
C VAL A 143 -3.94 8.58 22.05
N PRO A 144 -5.23 8.95 22.22
CA PRO A 144 -6.22 8.10 22.90
C PRO A 144 -6.50 6.75 22.22
N TYR A 145 -6.00 6.55 21.01
CA TYR A 145 -6.17 5.35 20.18
C TYR A 145 -4.85 4.67 19.85
N LYS A 146 -3.81 4.92 20.67
CA LYS A 146 -2.50 4.29 20.58
C LYS A 146 -2.63 2.76 20.55
N SER A 147 -1.74 2.11 19.81
CA SER A 147 -1.56 0.67 19.78
C SER A 147 -1.56 0.06 21.19
N THR A 148 -2.37 -0.99 21.35
CA THR A 148 -2.41 -1.83 22.55
C THR A 148 -1.47 -3.02 22.46
N HIS A 149 -0.78 -3.20 21.33
CA HIS A 149 0.19 -4.27 21.09
C HIS A 149 1.61 -3.68 21.17
N PRO A 150 2.37 -3.91 22.25
CA PRO A 150 3.69 -3.31 22.44
C PRO A 150 4.63 -3.62 21.28
N GLY A 151 5.31 -2.59 20.77
CA GLY A 151 6.29 -2.72 19.68
C GLY A 151 5.68 -2.84 18.28
N LEU A 152 4.35 -2.75 18.14
CA LEU A 152 3.65 -2.80 16.85
C LEU A 152 2.87 -1.52 16.60
N MET A 153 2.82 -1.06 15.34
CA MET A 153 2.12 0.15 14.92
C MET A 153 1.66 0.05 13.46
N HIS A 154 0.48 0.60 13.15
CA HIS A 154 0.10 0.90 11.76
C HIS A 154 0.85 2.13 11.24
N ALA A 155 2.17 2.00 11.06
CA ALA A 155 3.04 3.08 10.63
C ALA A 155 2.96 3.39 9.12
N CYS A 156 2.39 2.50 8.31
CA CYS A 156 2.18 2.67 6.87
C CYS A 156 0.75 3.15 6.51
N GLY A 157 -0.14 3.31 7.50
CA GLY A 157 -1.50 3.82 7.31
C GLY A 157 -2.54 2.79 6.83
N HIS A 158 -2.23 1.49 6.89
CA HIS A 158 -3.14 0.41 6.47
C HIS A 158 -4.48 0.42 7.25
N ASP A 159 -4.48 0.90 8.50
CA ASP A 159 -5.70 1.18 9.27
C ASP A 159 -6.62 2.21 8.60
N ALA A 160 -6.05 3.24 7.99
CA ALA A 160 -6.78 4.22 7.19
C ALA A 160 -7.29 3.62 5.88
N HIS A 161 -6.48 2.82 5.17
CA HIS A 161 -6.88 2.18 3.91
C HIS A 161 -8.08 1.25 4.13
N MET A 162 -8.02 0.40 5.16
CA MET A 162 -9.11 -0.50 5.54
C MET A 162 -10.41 0.26 5.84
N THR A 163 -10.28 1.36 6.58
CA THR A 163 -11.42 2.22 6.92
C THR A 163 -12.01 2.90 5.69
N MET A 164 -11.17 3.40 4.78
CA MET A 164 -11.60 4.01 3.53
C MET A 164 -12.39 3.01 2.68
N LEU A 165 -11.90 1.76 2.58
CA LEU A 165 -12.59 0.71 1.85
C LEU A 165 -13.94 0.35 2.50
N LEU A 166 -14.02 0.28 3.83
CA LEU A 166 -15.29 0.09 4.54
C LEU A 166 -16.26 1.25 4.35
N GLY A 167 -15.77 2.50 4.28
CA GLY A 167 -16.56 3.67 3.92
C GLY A 167 -17.16 3.55 2.51
N ALA A 168 -16.33 3.17 1.53
CA ALA A 168 -16.79 2.91 0.17
C ALA A 168 -17.80 1.75 0.14
N ALA A 169 -17.54 0.67 0.87
CA ALA A 169 -18.45 -0.48 0.98
C ALA A 169 -19.84 -0.08 1.47
N LYS A 170 -19.90 0.73 2.54
CA LYS A 170 -21.15 1.23 3.10
C LYS A 170 -21.94 2.08 2.11
N TYR A 171 -21.26 2.98 1.40
CA TYR A 171 -21.90 3.81 0.36
C TYR A 171 -22.41 2.93 -0.79
N LEU A 172 -21.55 2.06 -1.35
CA LEU A 172 -21.92 1.18 -2.46
C LEU A 172 -23.07 0.23 -2.11
N LYS A 173 -23.14 -0.21 -0.84
CA LYS A 173 -24.24 -1.04 -0.35
C LYS A 173 -25.57 -0.28 -0.32
N ALA A 174 -25.57 0.98 0.12
CA ALA A 174 -26.77 1.82 0.13
C ALA A 174 -27.30 2.07 -1.29
N HIS A 175 -26.40 2.12 -2.26
CA HIS A 175 -26.69 2.36 -3.67
C HIS A 175 -26.55 1.10 -4.54
N GLU A 176 -26.64 -0.09 -3.94
CA GLU A 176 -26.33 -1.35 -4.61
C GLU A 176 -27.25 -1.63 -5.81
N ALA A 177 -28.50 -1.19 -5.73
CA ALA A 177 -29.49 -1.32 -6.81
C ALA A 177 -29.13 -0.52 -8.08
N GLU A 178 -28.27 0.48 -7.95
CA GLU A 178 -27.82 1.34 -9.07
C GLU A 178 -26.57 0.78 -9.76
N LEU A 179 -25.94 -0.24 -9.18
CA LEU A 179 -24.70 -0.82 -9.71
C LEU A 179 -24.97 -1.64 -10.98
N GLN A 180 -24.41 -1.18 -12.10
CA GLN A 180 -24.42 -1.90 -13.38
C GLN A 180 -23.24 -2.87 -13.49
N GLY A 181 -23.11 -3.80 -12.56
CA GLY A 181 -22.01 -4.76 -12.54
C GLY A 181 -21.75 -5.35 -11.16
N THR A 182 -20.49 -5.64 -10.87
CA THR A 182 -20.01 -6.21 -9.61
C THR A 182 -18.86 -5.38 -9.06
N VAL A 183 -18.85 -5.17 -7.74
CA VAL A 183 -17.70 -4.61 -7.03
C VAL A 183 -17.18 -5.65 -6.06
N LYS A 184 -15.90 -6.01 -6.18
CA LYS A 184 -15.16 -6.82 -5.20
C LYS A 184 -14.36 -5.92 -4.26
N LEU A 185 -14.49 -6.15 -2.96
CA LEU A 185 -13.71 -5.45 -1.94
C LEU A 185 -12.66 -6.43 -1.41
N LEU A 186 -11.38 -6.14 -1.67
CA LEU A 186 -10.25 -6.99 -1.34
C LEU A 186 -9.55 -6.44 -0.10
N PHE A 187 -9.71 -7.11 1.04
CA PHE A 187 -8.93 -6.84 2.25
C PHE A 187 -7.76 -7.81 2.29
N GLN A 188 -6.58 -7.30 1.99
CA GLN A 188 -5.38 -8.10 1.74
C GLN A 188 -4.45 -8.10 2.95
N PRO A 189 -4.08 -9.28 3.49
CA PRO A 189 -3.05 -9.38 4.51
C PRO A 189 -1.65 -9.23 3.92
N ALA A 190 -0.66 -9.13 4.79
CA ALA A 190 0.74 -9.42 4.47
C ALA A 190 1.33 -8.65 3.27
N GLU A 191 1.04 -7.35 3.16
CA GLU A 191 1.63 -6.45 2.18
C GLU A 191 3.13 -6.24 2.46
N GLU A 192 3.52 -6.10 3.73
CA GLU A 192 4.86 -5.69 4.19
C GLU A 192 5.89 -6.82 4.06
N GLY A 193 6.16 -7.22 2.81
CA GLY A 193 7.07 -8.30 2.44
C GLY A 193 6.54 -9.69 2.74
N GLY A 194 5.22 -9.88 2.80
CA GLY A 194 4.57 -11.19 2.91
C GLY A 194 4.04 -11.73 1.59
N ALA A 195 3.93 -10.88 0.56
CA ALA A 195 3.33 -11.22 -0.73
C ALA A 195 1.88 -11.72 -0.63
N GLY A 196 1.10 -11.19 0.32
CA GLY A 196 -0.30 -11.61 0.52
C GLY A 196 -1.18 -11.42 -0.72
N ALA A 197 -0.89 -10.39 -1.54
CA ALA A 197 -1.53 -10.20 -2.84
C ALA A 197 -1.40 -11.43 -3.75
N LYS A 198 -0.18 -11.99 -3.85
CA LYS A 198 0.08 -13.17 -4.67
C LYS A 198 -0.72 -14.37 -4.18
N VAL A 199 -0.74 -14.60 -2.87
CA VAL A 199 -1.49 -15.72 -2.27
C VAL A 199 -3.00 -15.57 -2.55
N MET A 200 -3.56 -14.37 -2.39
CA MET A 200 -4.97 -14.11 -2.72
C MET A 200 -5.28 -14.34 -4.21
N VAL A 201 -4.37 -13.96 -5.11
CA VAL A 201 -4.51 -14.21 -6.56
C VAL A 201 -4.50 -15.71 -6.84
N ASP A 202 -3.54 -16.43 -6.27
CA ASP A 202 -3.40 -17.89 -6.42
C ASP A 202 -4.64 -18.64 -5.89
N GLU A 203 -5.28 -18.11 -4.84
CA GLU A 203 -6.53 -18.62 -4.25
C GLU A 203 -7.81 -18.15 -4.99
N GLY A 204 -7.68 -17.35 -6.05
CA GLY A 204 -8.78 -16.99 -6.94
C GLY A 204 -9.51 -15.69 -6.64
N ALA A 205 -8.97 -14.80 -5.79
CA ALA A 205 -9.60 -13.51 -5.49
C ALA A 205 -9.88 -12.67 -6.75
N MET A 206 -9.02 -12.81 -7.78
CA MET A 206 -9.05 -12.07 -9.04
C MET A 206 -9.96 -12.65 -10.13
N GLN A 207 -10.65 -13.77 -9.88
CA GLN A 207 -11.54 -14.36 -10.88
C GLN A 207 -12.63 -13.37 -11.31
N GLY A 208 -12.75 -13.16 -12.62
CA GLY A 208 -13.75 -12.28 -13.23
C GLY A 208 -13.46 -10.78 -13.11
N VAL A 209 -12.40 -10.35 -12.41
CA VAL A 209 -12.07 -8.93 -12.22
C VAL A 209 -11.50 -8.33 -13.51
N SER A 210 -12.08 -7.22 -13.95
CA SER A 210 -11.68 -6.47 -15.15
C SER A 210 -10.69 -5.35 -14.86
N ALA A 211 -10.80 -4.70 -13.70
CA ALA A 211 -9.85 -3.69 -13.23
C ALA A 211 -9.75 -3.70 -11.70
N VAL A 212 -8.60 -3.25 -11.18
CA VAL A 212 -8.34 -3.13 -9.74
C VAL A 212 -7.89 -1.70 -9.44
N PHE A 213 -8.44 -1.14 -8.37
CA PHE A 213 -8.04 0.15 -7.83
C PHE A 213 -7.52 -0.04 -6.40
N GLY A 214 -6.46 0.68 -6.07
CA GLY A 214 -5.89 0.73 -4.73
C GLY A 214 -5.45 2.15 -4.42
N LEU A 215 -5.45 2.50 -3.14
CA LEU A 215 -4.99 3.79 -2.65
C LEU A 215 -4.00 3.57 -1.53
N HIS A 216 -3.04 4.48 -1.43
CA HIS A 216 -2.09 4.53 -0.33
C HIS A 216 -2.04 5.97 0.20
N VAL A 217 -2.19 6.15 1.51
CA VAL A 217 -1.96 7.46 2.13
C VAL A 217 -0.47 7.76 2.08
N TRP A 218 -0.12 8.98 1.71
CA TRP A 218 1.28 9.38 1.58
C TRP A 218 1.57 10.54 2.54
N PRO A 219 2.28 10.33 3.66
CA PRO A 219 2.45 11.34 4.69
C PRO A 219 3.08 12.66 4.22
N THR A 220 3.86 12.64 3.14
CA THR A 220 4.52 13.82 2.59
C THR A 220 3.73 14.52 1.49
N ALA A 221 2.60 13.97 1.06
CA ALA A 221 1.73 14.61 0.08
C ALA A 221 0.76 15.58 0.78
N PRO A 222 0.46 16.76 0.19
CA PRO A 222 -0.54 17.66 0.76
C PRO A 222 -1.91 16.97 0.84
N SER A 223 -2.53 17.02 2.02
CA SER A 223 -3.92 16.58 2.20
C SER A 223 -4.84 17.28 1.20
N GLY A 224 -5.79 16.55 0.62
CA GLY A 224 -6.64 17.08 -0.45
C GLY A 224 -6.16 16.75 -1.86
N THR A 225 -5.00 16.12 -2.02
CA THR A 225 -4.43 15.77 -3.33
C THR A 225 -4.43 14.27 -3.58
N ILE A 226 -4.61 13.89 -4.85
CA ILE A 226 -4.40 12.53 -5.34
C ILE A 226 -3.26 12.60 -6.34
N GLN A 227 -2.27 11.74 -6.17
CA GLN A 227 -1.13 11.62 -7.07
C GLN A 227 -1.18 10.29 -7.80
N THR A 228 -1.04 10.32 -9.11
CA THR A 228 -1.05 9.13 -9.96
C THR A 228 -0.18 9.37 -11.20
N ARG A 229 0.12 8.30 -11.93
CA ARG A 229 0.88 8.33 -13.18
C ARG A 229 0.45 7.16 -14.06
N ILE A 230 0.40 7.39 -15.38
CA ILE A 230 0.26 6.31 -16.36
C ILE A 230 1.58 5.53 -16.45
N GLY A 231 1.48 4.21 -16.44
CA GLY A 231 2.64 3.31 -16.45
C GLY A 231 3.18 3.08 -15.05
N THR A 232 4.49 2.92 -14.93
CA THR A 232 5.15 2.56 -13.67
C THR A 232 5.07 3.70 -12.65
N LEU A 233 4.41 3.43 -11.51
CA LEU A 233 4.29 4.36 -10.38
C LEU A 233 5.34 4.09 -9.28
N MET A 234 5.63 2.82 -8.98
CA MET A 234 6.56 2.41 -7.93
C MET A 234 7.62 1.45 -8.47
N ALA A 235 8.75 1.37 -7.77
CA ALA A 235 9.83 0.46 -8.12
C ALA A 235 9.48 -0.99 -7.74
N GLY A 236 9.94 -1.96 -8.54
CA GLY A 236 10.01 -3.35 -8.11
C GLY A 236 11.08 -3.51 -7.03
N THR A 237 10.87 -4.41 -6.09
CA THR A 237 11.80 -4.70 -5.00
C THR A 237 12.05 -6.20 -4.90
N ASP A 238 13.28 -6.56 -4.56
CA ASP A 238 13.68 -7.94 -4.26
C ASP A 238 14.73 -7.95 -3.15
N LYS A 239 14.92 -9.10 -2.52
CA LYS A 239 15.88 -9.30 -1.42
C LYS A 239 16.79 -10.46 -1.78
N PHE A 240 18.08 -10.31 -1.53
CA PHE A 240 19.06 -11.36 -1.68
C PHE A 240 19.87 -11.54 -0.40
N LEU A 241 20.50 -12.71 -0.26
CA LEU A 241 21.39 -13.06 0.84
C LEU A 241 22.68 -13.59 0.25
N ILE A 242 23.82 -13.02 0.64
CA ILE A 242 25.14 -13.52 0.22
C ILE A 242 25.84 -14.12 1.42
N ARG A 243 26.14 -15.42 1.36
CA ARG A 243 27.00 -16.09 2.33
C ARG A 243 28.40 -16.22 1.77
N VAL A 244 29.36 -15.60 2.44
CA VAL A 244 30.79 -15.67 2.13
C VAL A 244 31.46 -16.56 3.16
N THR A 245 31.87 -17.77 2.74
CA THR A 245 32.54 -18.73 3.61
C THR A 245 34.05 -18.65 3.42
N GLY A 246 34.76 -18.48 4.54
CA GLY A 246 36.21 -18.33 4.60
C GLY A 246 36.92 -19.56 5.17
N ILE A 247 38.18 -19.37 5.53
CA ILE A 247 38.92 -20.28 6.41
C ILE A 247 39.35 -19.45 7.61
N SER A 248 38.87 -19.83 8.79
CA SER A 248 39.17 -19.20 10.07
C SER A 248 40.61 -19.44 10.53
N GLY A 249 41.20 -18.45 11.19
CA GLY A 249 42.48 -18.62 11.88
C GLY A 249 42.90 -17.36 12.64
N HIS A 250 44.06 -17.43 13.32
CA HIS A 250 44.53 -16.35 14.18
C HIS A 250 44.83 -15.08 13.37
N GLY A 251 44.36 -13.92 13.84
CA GLY A 251 44.55 -12.64 13.13
C GLY A 251 46.01 -12.24 12.88
N GLY A 252 46.94 -12.75 13.69
CA GLY A 252 48.39 -12.59 13.48
C GLY A 252 49.02 -13.46 12.40
N THR A 253 48.27 -14.40 11.81
CA THR A 253 48.76 -15.31 10.75
C THR A 253 47.87 -15.26 9.51
N PRO A 254 47.72 -14.10 8.85
CA PRO A 254 46.76 -13.93 7.76
C PRO A 254 47.08 -14.77 6.50
N HIS A 255 48.31 -15.25 6.36
CA HIS A 255 48.69 -16.13 5.24
C HIS A 255 48.13 -17.56 5.35
N LEU A 256 47.57 -17.94 6.51
CA LEU A 256 46.93 -19.24 6.72
C LEU A 256 45.40 -19.17 6.66
N VAL A 257 44.82 -17.98 6.49
CA VAL A 257 43.37 -17.76 6.49
C VAL A 257 42.85 -17.41 5.11
N ARG A 258 41.55 -17.63 4.88
CA ARG A 258 40.81 -17.00 3.78
C ARG A 258 39.82 -16.04 4.41
N ASP A 259 40.15 -14.76 4.37
CA ASP A 259 39.42 -13.73 5.12
C ASP A 259 38.11 -13.34 4.41
N SER A 260 37.00 -13.89 4.92
CA SER A 260 35.65 -13.59 4.47
C SER A 260 35.17 -12.18 4.82
N VAL A 261 35.77 -11.50 5.82
CA VAL A 261 35.47 -10.10 6.14
C VAL A 261 36.00 -9.19 5.06
N VAL A 262 37.25 -9.39 4.65
CA VAL A 262 37.85 -8.63 3.53
C VAL A 262 37.09 -8.91 2.22
N ALA A 263 36.77 -10.17 1.94
CA ALA A 263 36.00 -10.53 0.76
C ALA A 263 34.58 -9.93 0.77
N GLY A 264 33.90 -9.96 1.92
CA GLY A 264 32.58 -9.34 2.10
C GLY A 264 32.61 -7.83 1.85
N ALA A 265 33.60 -7.13 2.42
CA ALA A 265 33.78 -5.69 2.17
C ALA A 265 34.02 -5.38 0.68
N ALA A 266 34.83 -6.21 0.00
CA ALA A 266 35.05 -6.08 -1.44
C ALA A 266 33.76 -6.30 -2.25
N ILE A 267 32.92 -7.27 -1.87
CA ILE A 267 31.62 -7.50 -2.50
C ILE A 267 30.72 -6.27 -2.35
N VAL A 268 30.60 -5.71 -1.13
CA VAL A 268 29.78 -4.51 -0.88
C VAL A 268 30.20 -3.37 -1.81
N MET A 269 31.50 -3.10 -1.92
CA MET A 269 32.02 -2.04 -2.78
C MET A 269 31.80 -2.33 -4.27
N ASN A 270 31.93 -3.59 -4.69
CA ASN A 270 31.78 -3.99 -6.09
C ASN A 270 30.33 -4.18 -6.54
N LEU A 271 29.35 -4.13 -5.64
CA LEU A 271 27.93 -4.07 -6.03
C LEU A 271 27.48 -2.65 -6.42
N GLN A 272 28.17 -1.60 -5.96
CA GLN A 272 27.80 -0.20 -6.26
C GLN A 272 27.91 0.19 -7.75
N PRO A 273 28.85 -0.36 -8.54
CA PRO A 273 28.90 -0.20 -9.99
C PRO A 273 27.66 -0.65 -10.75
N LEU A 274 26.88 -1.61 -10.23
CA LEU A 274 25.64 -2.03 -10.90
C LEU A 274 24.70 -0.83 -11.14
N ILE A 275 24.56 0.04 -10.13
CA ILE A 275 23.76 1.26 -10.25
C ILE A 275 24.55 2.39 -10.94
N SER A 276 25.81 2.60 -10.54
CA SER A 276 26.55 3.79 -10.98
C SER A 276 27.20 3.68 -12.37
N ARG A 277 27.30 2.46 -12.95
CA ARG A 277 28.02 2.18 -14.20
C ARG A 277 27.28 1.27 -15.17
N GLU A 278 26.46 0.34 -14.69
CA GLU A 278 25.78 -0.64 -15.55
C GLU A 278 24.30 -0.34 -15.80
N THR A 279 23.68 0.49 -14.95
CA THR A 279 22.28 0.92 -15.13
C THR A 279 22.23 2.19 -15.97
N ASP A 280 21.30 2.24 -16.93
CA ASP A 280 20.99 3.46 -17.68
C ASP A 280 20.62 4.59 -16.69
N PRO A 281 21.34 5.74 -16.69
CA PRO A 281 21.05 6.85 -15.78
C PRO A 281 19.63 7.41 -15.88
N ALA A 282 18.92 7.18 -16.99
CA ALA A 282 17.51 7.55 -17.14
C ALA A 282 16.55 6.59 -16.40
N GLN A 283 17.04 5.43 -15.97
CA GLN A 283 16.29 4.43 -15.21
C GLN A 283 16.63 4.52 -13.72
N GLY A 284 15.60 4.43 -12.87
CA GLY A 284 15.79 4.37 -11.43
C GLY A 284 16.24 2.97 -11.00
N GLY A 285 17.25 2.89 -10.13
CA GLY A 285 17.72 1.63 -9.55
C GLY A 285 18.43 1.86 -8.22
N ILE A 286 18.27 0.92 -7.29
CA ILE A 286 18.94 0.93 -5.98
C ILE A 286 19.41 -0.50 -5.69
N VAL A 287 20.66 -0.63 -5.26
CA VAL A 287 21.19 -1.84 -4.63
C VAL A 287 21.73 -1.42 -3.27
N GLY A 288 21.25 -2.08 -2.21
CA GLY A 288 21.67 -1.79 -0.84
C GLY A 288 22.03 -3.06 -0.09
N ILE A 289 23.15 -3.06 0.62
CA ILE A 289 23.48 -4.05 1.64
C ILE A 289 23.09 -3.47 2.98
N THR A 290 21.96 -3.92 3.51
CA THR A 290 21.36 -3.35 4.74
C THR A 290 21.73 -4.12 6.00
N LEU A 291 22.44 -5.24 5.87
CA LEU A 291 22.93 -6.06 6.96
C LEU A 291 24.32 -6.59 6.62
N ILE A 292 25.23 -6.57 7.59
CA ILE A 292 26.49 -7.30 7.52
C ILE A 292 26.67 -7.99 8.86
N ASN A 293 26.78 -9.32 8.85
CA ASN A 293 27.05 -10.11 10.03
C ASN A 293 28.34 -10.90 9.84
N SER A 294 29.23 -10.85 10.82
CA SER A 294 30.53 -11.50 10.82
C SER A 294 30.89 -11.93 12.24
N GLY A 295 31.76 -12.94 12.39
CA GLY A 295 32.10 -13.55 13.70
C GLY A 295 32.76 -12.64 14.76
N MET A 296 33.31 -13.25 15.82
CA MET A 296 33.86 -12.55 16.99
C MET A 296 35.40 -12.60 17.06
N TYR A 297 35.97 -11.60 17.75
CA TYR A 297 37.39 -11.24 17.92
C TYR A 297 38.44 -12.37 17.87
N LEU A 298 39.59 -12.08 17.24
CA LEU A 298 40.82 -12.91 17.04
C LEU A 298 40.78 -14.01 15.98
N ALA A 299 39.63 -14.27 15.34
CA ALA A 299 39.53 -15.20 14.23
C ALA A 299 38.77 -14.60 13.02
N THR A 300 39.22 -14.90 11.81
CA THR A 300 38.39 -14.71 10.60
C THR A 300 37.18 -15.63 10.67
N ALA A 301 36.02 -15.20 10.20
CA ALA A 301 34.78 -15.96 10.29
C ALA A 301 33.89 -15.67 9.09
N ASP A 302 33.00 -16.60 8.76
CA ASP A 302 32.02 -16.45 7.69
C ASP A 302 31.27 -15.11 7.80
N VAL A 303 30.99 -14.53 6.64
CA VAL A 303 30.24 -13.28 6.51
C VAL A 303 28.92 -13.54 5.83
N THR A 304 27.88 -12.92 6.35
CA THR A 304 26.57 -12.86 5.72
C THR A 304 26.25 -11.40 5.41
N LEU A 305 25.95 -11.12 4.14
CA LEU A 305 25.47 -9.83 3.63
C LEU A 305 23.99 -9.95 3.27
#